data_AF-A0A9D9K1N7-F1
#
_entry.id   AF-A0A9D9K1N7-F1
#
_cell.length_a   1.000
_cell.length_b   1.000
_cell.length_c   1.000
_cell.angle_alpha   90.00
_cell.angle_beta   90.00
_cell.angle_gamma   90.00
#
_symmetry.space_group_name_H-M   'P 1'
#
loop_
_entity.id
_entity.type
_entity.pdbx_description
1 polymer ?
#
loop_
_entity_poly.entity_id
_entity_poly.type
_entity_poly.pdbx_seq_one_letter_code
_entity_poly.pdbx_strand_id
1 'polypeptide(L)'
;MLLSHPPPLTPEKGLLANPWSVGLVMLWMGPLALYRLVVGGDGYDEGAYATVCLISAWAGVSTMIIAYRCARRWYSPAASAAGAFAASCGSILWYYSMREGGFANAISAFACAPTVLAWLRAVERPDFARWMALGAAAGLAAMTDWATALLLIAPILGVVHLLFKAHYDMTQLVCYAVWTGSLDTPGDARADGSTTLDAPQPDARQRSRRGGYLVYISVYNGSWNDWHGSSTFSMRCLTSLAAKYALGLAALAEALIRRRHTLAMLFSVVAGVCVNAACSQR
;
A
#
# COMPACT_ATOMS: atom_id res chain seq x y z
N MET A 1 -6.00 24.40 -41.89
CA MET A 1 -5.95 23.03 -41.33
C MET A 1 -7.39 22.62 -41.07
N LEU A 2 -8.04 21.99 -42.06
CA LEU A 2 -9.43 21.56 -41.96
C LEU A 2 -9.49 20.33 -41.04
N LEU A 3 -10.17 20.47 -39.91
CA LEU A 3 -10.58 19.33 -39.08
C LEU A 3 -11.60 18.53 -39.89
N SER A 4 -11.13 17.48 -40.57
CA SER A 4 -11.99 16.45 -41.13
C SER A 4 -12.87 15.91 -40.00
N HIS A 5 -14.17 16.15 -40.06
CA HIS A 5 -15.12 15.53 -39.15
C HIS A 5 -14.93 14.01 -39.22
N PRO A 6 -14.80 13.32 -38.08
CA PRO A 6 -14.77 11.86 -38.09
C PRO A 6 -16.05 11.35 -38.76
N PRO A 7 -15.98 10.24 -39.52
CA PRO A 7 -17.14 9.67 -40.18
C PRO A 7 -18.24 9.37 -39.14
N PRO A 8 -19.52 9.59 -39.48
CA PRO A 8 -20.62 9.25 -38.59
C PRO A 8 -20.54 7.76 -38.24
N LEU A 9 -20.50 7.46 -36.95
CA LEU A 9 -20.45 6.10 -36.43
C LEU A 9 -21.65 5.33 -36.96
N THR A 10 -21.41 4.32 -37.79
CA THR A 10 -22.47 3.47 -38.34
C THR A 10 -23.11 2.65 -37.20
N PRO A 11 -24.45 2.68 -37.05
CA PRO A 11 -25.15 2.19 -35.88
C PRO A 11 -25.45 0.69 -35.97
N GLU A 12 -24.52 -0.16 -36.42
CA GLU A 12 -24.81 -1.60 -36.52
C GLU A 12 -25.10 -2.25 -35.15
N LYS A 13 -24.69 -1.61 -34.05
CA LYS A 13 -25.16 -1.94 -32.67
C LYS A 13 -25.38 -0.76 -31.73
N GLY A 14 -25.23 0.49 -32.18
CA GLY A 14 -25.47 1.70 -31.37
C GLY A 14 -24.63 1.86 -30.08
N LEU A 15 -23.76 0.91 -29.75
CA LEU A 15 -22.90 0.95 -28.56
C LEU A 15 -21.48 1.33 -28.99
N LEU A 16 -21.03 2.52 -28.58
CA LEU A 16 -19.62 2.88 -28.60
C LEU A 16 -18.85 1.80 -27.83
N ALA A 17 -17.82 1.22 -28.46
CA ALA A 17 -16.90 0.34 -27.75
C ALA A 17 -16.36 1.11 -26.53
N ASN A 18 -16.72 0.67 -25.33
CA ASN A 18 -16.27 1.31 -24.11
C ASN A 18 -14.82 0.86 -23.86
N PRO A 19 -13.81 1.73 -24.04
CA PRO A 19 -12.42 1.36 -23.79
C PRO A 19 -12.11 1.26 -22.29
N TRP A 20 -13.05 1.63 -21.42
CA TRP A 20 -12.86 1.70 -19.99
C TRP A 20 -13.16 0.37 -19.29
N SER A 21 -12.46 0.15 -18.19
CA SER A 21 -12.54 -1.07 -17.40
C SER A 21 -13.84 -1.18 -16.60
N VAL A 22 -14.38 -2.39 -16.51
CA VAL A 22 -15.66 -2.68 -15.83
C VAL A 22 -15.57 -2.46 -14.31
N GLY A 23 -14.39 -2.63 -13.70
CA GLY A 23 -14.24 -2.51 -12.25
C GLY A 23 -14.55 -1.12 -11.69
N LEU A 24 -14.37 -0.06 -12.47
CA LEU A 24 -14.74 1.31 -12.06
C LEU A 24 -16.25 1.44 -11.90
N VAL A 25 -17.00 0.90 -12.86
CA VAL A 25 -18.46 0.93 -12.87
C VAL A 25 -18.99 0.21 -11.64
N MET A 26 -18.40 -0.92 -11.24
CA MET A 26 -18.82 -1.64 -10.03
C MET A 26 -18.72 -0.78 -8.76
N LEU A 27 -17.71 0.08 -8.65
CA LEU A 27 -17.51 0.94 -7.48
C LEU A 27 -18.43 2.18 -7.50
N TRP A 28 -18.84 2.65 -8.67
CA TRP A 28 -19.82 3.74 -8.79
C TRP A 28 -21.28 3.26 -8.74
N MET A 29 -21.55 2.01 -9.14
CA MET A 29 -22.90 1.48 -9.29
C MET A 29 -23.73 1.55 -8.02
N GLY A 30 -23.17 1.17 -6.87
CA GLY A 30 -23.91 1.18 -5.60
C GLY A 30 -24.41 2.59 -5.24
N PRO A 31 -23.52 3.59 -5.14
CA PRO A 31 -23.93 4.97 -4.88
C PRO A 31 -24.82 5.59 -5.97
N LEU A 32 -24.60 5.29 -7.25
CA LEU A 32 -25.46 5.78 -8.34
C LEU A 32 -26.86 5.15 -8.30
N ALA A 33 -26.96 3.87 -7.97
CA ALA A 33 -28.25 3.21 -7.75
C ALA A 33 -28.97 3.84 -6.55
N LEU A 34 -28.26 4.13 -5.45
CA LEU A 34 -28.83 4.83 -4.30
C LEU A 34 -29.30 6.24 -4.67
N TYR A 35 -28.50 7.00 -5.42
CA TYR A 35 -28.89 8.31 -5.94
C TYR A 35 -30.18 8.24 -6.76
N ARG A 36 -30.25 7.30 -7.70
CA ARG A 36 -31.45 7.07 -8.52
C ARG A 36 -32.67 6.70 -7.69
N LEU A 37 -32.50 5.87 -6.66
CA LEU A 37 -33.59 5.46 -5.77
C LEU A 37 -34.13 6.62 -4.92
N VAL A 38 -33.26 7.53 -4.47
CA VAL A 38 -33.63 8.63 -3.57
C VAL A 38 -34.13 9.86 -4.34
N VAL A 39 -33.47 10.19 -5.45
CA VAL A 39 -33.69 11.45 -6.19
C VAL A 39 -34.52 11.23 -7.47
N GLY A 40 -34.52 10.01 -8.03
CA GLY A 40 -35.23 9.71 -9.28
C GLY A 40 -34.50 10.16 -10.56
N GLY A 41 -33.20 10.47 -10.48
CA GLY A 41 -32.38 10.89 -11.63
C GLY A 41 -32.19 9.78 -12.68
N ASP A 42 -31.85 10.18 -13.91
CA ASP A 42 -31.63 9.26 -15.03
C ASP A 42 -30.21 8.68 -15.08
N GLY A 43 -29.30 9.22 -14.28
CA GLY A 43 -27.90 8.80 -14.20
C GLY A 43 -26.95 9.58 -15.11
N TYR A 44 -27.47 10.49 -15.92
CA TYR A 44 -26.72 11.38 -16.82
C TYR A 44 -26.84 12.86 -16.42
N ASP A 45 -27.73 13.17 -15.49
CA ASP A 45 -27.90 14.49 -14.90
C ASP A 45 -26.71 14.94 -14.02
N GLU A 46 -26.67 16.24 -13.70
CA GLU A 46 -25.61 16.85 -12.89
C GLU A 46 -25.48 16.23 -11.48
N GLY A 47 -26.59 15.76 -10.89
CA GLY A 47 -26.56 15.11 -9.58
C GLY A 47 -25.94 13.72 -9.61
N ALA A 48 -26.10 12.98 -10.71
CA ALA A 48 -25.37 11.73 -10.95
C ALA A 48 -23.86 11.98 -11.07
N TYR A 49 -23.47 13.03 -11.79
CA TYR A 49 -22.05 13.43 -11.88
C TYR A 49 -21.49 13.88 -10.52
N ALA A 50 -22.24 14.67 -9.76
CA ALA A 50 -21.85 15.06 -8.40
C ALA A 50 -21.67 13.84 -7.48
N THR A 51 -22.52 12.82 -7.63
CA THR A 51 -22.40 11.54 -6.92
C THR A 51 -21.09 10.82 -7.26
N VAL A 52 -20.73 10.74 -8.55
CA VAL A 52 -19.44 10.18 -8.99
C VAL A 52 -18.26 10.94 -8.36
N CYS A 53 -18.28 12.27 -8.42
CA CYS A 53 -17.24 13.11 -7.83
C CYS A 53 -17.11 12.90 -6.32
N LEU A 54 -18.23 12.80 -5.60
CA LEU A 54 -18.24 12.53 -4.17
C LEU A 54 -17.61 11.17 -3.83
N ILE A 55 -17.92 10.12 -4.58
CA ILE A 55 -17.33 8.78 -4.38
C ILE A 55 -15.81 8.84 -4.63
N SER A 56 -15.37 9.55 -5.66
CA SER A 56 -13.95 9.73 -5.95
C SER A 56 -13.22 10.50 -4.84
N ALA A 57 -13.86 11.50 -4.24
CA ALA A 57 -13.33 12.18 -3.06
C ALA A 57 -13.18 11.21 -1.87
N TRP A 58 -14.20 10.41 -1.59
CA TRP A 58 -14.16 9.38 -0.55
C TRP A 58 -13.10 8.31 -0.82
N ALA A 59 -12.90 7.91 -2.08
CA ALA A 59 -11.88 6.98 -2.49
C ALA A 59 -10.47 7.55 -2.26
N GLY A 60 -10.25 8.83 -2.56
CA GLY A 60 -9.02 9.54 -2.25
C GLY A 60 -8.70 9.54 -0.75
N VAL A 61 -9.67 9.94 0.09
CA VAL A 61 -9.52 9.94 1.55
C VAL A 61 -9.25 8.53 2.09
N SER A 62 -10.00 7.54 1.60
CA SER A 62 -9.84 6.13 2.01
C SER A 62 -8.46 5.59 1.64
N THR A 63 -7.95 5.93 0.46
CA THR A 63 -6.58 5.60 0.03
C THR A 63 -5.56 6.15 1.01
N MET A 64 -5.69 7.42 1.40
CA MET A 64 -4.80 8.07 2.37
C MET A 64 -4.85 7.38 3.75
N ILE A 65 -6.05 7.03 4.25
CA ILE A 65 -6.23 6.32 5.53
C ILE A 65 -5.58 4.94 5.49
N ILE A 66 -5.77 4.20 4.40
CA ILE A 66 -5.17 2.86 4.23
C ILE A 66 -3.65 2.97 4.14
N ALA A 67 -3.14 3.94 3.38
CA ALA A 67 -1.70 4.22 3.27
C ALA A 67 -1.08 4.54 4.65
N TYR A 68 -1.75 5.37 5.45
CA TYR A 68 -1.37 5.63 6.85
C TYR A 68 -1.31 4.33 7.65
N ARG A 69 -2.34 3.46 7.58
CA ARG A 69 -2.35 2.17 8.29
C ARG A 69 -1.26 1.22 7.84
N CYS A 70 -0.85 1.27 6.58
CA CYS A 70 0.31 0.53 6.10
C CYS A 70 1.60 1.07 6.75
N ALA A 71 1.82 2.39 6.73
CA ALA A 71 3.02 3.02 7.30
C ALA A 71 3.14 2.85 8.82
N ARG A 72 2.02 2.89 9.54
CA ARG A 72 1.96 2.75 11.01
C ARG A 72 2.51 1.45 11.56
N ARG A 73 2.71 0.44 10.71
CA ARG A 73 3.32 -0.85 11.11
C ARG A 73 4.80 -0.71 11.45
N TRP A 74 5.49 0.27 10.86
CA TRP A 74 6.94 0.43 11.02
C TRP A 74 7.38 1.80 11.53
N TYR A 75 6.58 2.84 11.31
CA TYR A 75 6.96 4.23 11.63
C TYR A 75 6.06 4.85 12.68
N SER A 76 6.52 5.93 13.31
CA SER A 76 5.74 6.68 14.31
C SER A 76 4.42 7.22 13.74
N PRO A 77 3.43 7.58 14.60
CA PRO A 77 2.18 8.17 14.13
C PRO A 77 2.37 9.41 13.26
N ALA A 78 3.25 10.32 13.69
CA ALA A 78 3.54 11.55 12.98
C ALA A 78 4.20 11.29 11.63
N ALA A 79 5.24 10.44 11.58
CA ALA A 79 5.91 10.09 10.33
C ALA A 79 4.97 9.40 9.34
N SER A 80 4.11 8.51 9.82
CA SER A 80 3.13 7.80 8.98
C SER A 80 2.06 8.74 8.41
N ALA A 81 1.58 9.69 9.21
CA ALA A 81 0.62 10.71 8.76
C ALA A 81 1.26 11.63 7.72
N ALA A 82 2.47 12.12 7.98
CA ALA A 82 3.23 12.94 7.04
C ALA A 82 3.49 12.19 5.73
N GLY A 83 3.88 10.91 5.79
CA GLY A 83 4.11 10.08 4.61
C GLY A 83 2.85 9.85 3.77
N ALA A 84 1.73 9.53 4.42
CA ALA A 84 0.44 9.34 3.74
C ALA A 84 -0.08 10.63 3.09
N PHE A 85 0.04 11.75 3.81
CA PHE A 85 -0.34 13.07 3.29
C PHE A 85 0.55 13.49 2.11
N ALA A 86 1.87 13.38 2.26
CA ALA A 86 2.83 13.69 1.22
C ALA A 86 2.65 12.80 -0.02
N ALA A 87 2.33 11.52 0.13
CA ALA A 87 2.00 10.66 -1.01
C ALA A 87 0.71 11.09 -1.73
N SER A 88 -0.28 11.56 -0.97
CA SER A 88 -1.57 12.01 -1.51
C SER A 88 -1.45 13.34 -2.26
N CYS A 89 -0.69 14.29 -1.71
CA CYS A 89 -0.46 15.61 -2.31
C CYS A 89 0.65 15.62 -3.37
N GLY A 90 1.67 14.77 -3.21
CA GLY A 90 2.80 14.65 -4.14
C GLY A 90 2.50 13.77 -5.35
N SER A 91 1.39 13.03 -5.32
CA SER A 91 0.80 12.41 -6.50
C SER A 91 -0.35 13.27 -7.03
N ILE A 92 -0.91 12.88 -8.16
CA ILE A 92 -2.12 13.51 -8.72
C ILE A 92 -3.41 13.05 -8.03
N LEU A 93 -3.34 12.25 -6.97
CA LEU A 93 -4.50 11.71 -6.26
C LEU A 93 -5.39 12.84 -5.74
N TRP A 94 -4.80 13.89 -5.15
CA TRP A 94 -5.54 15.05 -4.67
C TRP A 94 -6.33 15.73 -5.80
N TYR A 95 -5.69 15.97 -6.93
CA TYR A 95 -6.30 16.61 -8.10
C TYR A 95 -7.51 15.81 -8.62
N TYR A 96 -7.34 14.50 -8.82
CA TYR A 96 -8.42 13.65 -9.35
C TYR A 96 -9.47 13.24 -8.32
N SER A 97 -9.20 13.37 -7.02
CA SER A 97 -10.22 13.13 -6.00
C SER A 97 -11.07 14.37 -5.73
N MET A 98 -10.52 15.57 -5.85
CA MET A 98 -11.19 16.82 -5.46
C MET A 98 -11.66 17.69 -6.62
N ARG A 99 -10.95 17.68 -7.76
CA ARG A 99 -11.24 18.57 -8.89
C ARG A 99 -11.81 17.82 -10.10
N GLU A 100 -11.23 16.67 -10.41
CA GLU A 100 -11.59 15.86 -11.58
C GLU A 100 -12.13 14.48 -11.17
N GLY A 101 -13.16 14.49 -10.30
CA GLY A 101 -13.72 13.30 -9.69
C GLY A 101 -14.39 12.31 -10.67
N GLY A 102 -14.72 12.76 -11.89
CA GLY A 102 -15.22 11.90 -12.96
C GLY A 102 -14.20 10.90 -13.52
N PHE A 103 -12.91 11.07 -13.19
CA PHE A 103 -11.85 10.19 -13.69
C PHE A 103 -11.59 9.00 -12.76
N ALA A 104 -11.08 7.94 -13.37
CA ALA A 104 -10.84 6.65 -12.73
C ALA A 104 -9.72 6.63 -11.67
N ASN A 105 -8.91 7.69 -11.60
CA ASN A 105 -7.63 7.68 -10.89
C ASN A 105 -7.79 7.47 -9.37
N ALA A 106 -8.72 8.19 -8.74
CA ALA A 106 -8.94 8.07 -7.29
C ALA A 106 -9.51 6.69 -6.92
N ILE A 107 -10.41 6.16 -7.74
CA ILE A 107 -11.00 4.83 -7.56
C ILE A 107 -9.96 3.73 -7.75
N SER A 108 -9.08 3.84 -8.74
CA SER A 108 -7.96 2.89 -8.92
C SER A 108 -6.98 2.93 -7.76
N ALA A 109 -6.63 4.12 -7.26
CA ALA A 109 -5.78 4.24 -6.08
C ALA A 109 -6.43 3.58 -4.86
N PHE A 110 -7.74 3.77 -4.71
CA PHE A 110 -8.51 3.10 -3.67
C PHE A 110 -8.58 1.59 -3.86
N ALA A 111 -8.69 1.05 -5.07
CA ALA A 111 -8.68 -0.39 -5.28
C ALA A 111 -7.28 -1.00 -4.99
N CYS A 112 -6.21 -0.25 -5.25
CA CYS A 112 -4.84 -0.71 -5.03
C CYS A 112 -4.41 -0.70 -3.55
N ALA A 113 -4.88 0.26 -2.76
CA ALA A 113 -4.46 0.41 -1.37
C ALA A 113 -4.86 -0.79 -0.46
N PRO A 114 -6.09 -1.34 -0.52
CA PRO A 114 -6.48 -2.58 0.14
C PRO A 114 -5.62 -3.76 -0.26
N THR A 115 -5.20 -3.88 -1.52
CA THR A 115 -4.30 -4.96 -1.98
C THR A 115 -2.98 -4.91 -1.24
N VAL A 116 -2.38 -3.72 -1.09
CA VAL A 116 -1.16 -3.55 -0.30
C VAL A 116 -1.42 -3.88 1.17
N LEU A 117 -2.50 -3.38 1.76
CA LEU A 117 -2.82 -3.65 3.17
C LEU A 117 -3.06 -5.14 3.45
N ALA A 118 -3.84 -5.81 2.59
CA ALA A 118 -4.18 -7.22 2.68
C ALA A 118 -2.94 -8.10 2.51
N TRP A 119 -2.07 -7.76 1.56
CA TRP A 119 -0.79 -8.44 1.37
C TRP A 119 0.06 -8.38 2.64
N LEU A 120 0.25 -7.18 3.20
CA LEU A 120 1.02 -7.01 4.42
C LEU A 120 0.39 -7.78 5.60
N ARG A 121 -0.96 -7.86 5.67
CA ARG A 121 -1.65 -8.66 6.69
C ARG A 121 -1.43 -10.15 6.52
N ALA A 122 -1.46 -10.66 5.29
CA ALA A 122 -1.27 -12.07 4.96
C ALA A 122 0.18 -12.52 5.26
N VAL A 123 1.17 -11.67 4.99
CA VAL A 123 2.57 -11.96 5.31
C VAL A 123 2.85 -11.95 6.81
N GLU A 124 2.22 -11.04 7.57
CA GLU A 124 2.38 -10.99 9.03
C GLU A 124 1.76 -12.18 9.75
N ARG A 125 0.60 -12.63 9.28
CA ARG A 125 -0.14 -13.76 9.84
C ARG A 125 -0.74 -14.53 8.66
N PRO A 126 -0.09 -15.62 8.20
CA PRO A 126 -0.57 -16.38 7.07
C PRO A 126 -1.76 -17.25 7.49
N ASP A 127 -2.97 -16.69 7.38
CA ASP A 127 -4.23 -17.41 7.54
C ASP A 127 -5.05 -17.39 6.23
N PHE A 128 -5.93 -18.38 6.06
CA PHE A 128 -6.72 -18.52 4.84
C PHE A 128 -7.58 -17.29 4.54
N ALA A 129 -8.20 -16.69 5.57
CA ALA A 129 -9.06 -15.53 5.42
C ALA A 129 -8.31 -14.30 4.86
N ARG A 130 -7.06 -14.08 5.28
CA ARG A 130 -6.21 -12.99 4.78
C ARG A 130 -5.74 -13.22 3.36
N TRP A 131 -5.45 -14.47 2.99
CA TRP A 131 -5.16 -14.82 1.60
C TRP A 131 -6.37 -14.62 0.69
N MET A 132 -7.56 -15.00 1.16
CA MET A 132 -8.82 -14.70 0.46
C MET A 132 -9.05 -13.21 0.33
N ALA A 133 -8.82 -12.42 1.39
CA ALA A 133 -8.94 -10.97 1.34
C ALA A 133 -7.93 -10.33 0.37
N LEU A 134 -6.69 -10.84 0.31
CA LEU A 134 -5.70 -10.42 -0.69
C LEU A 134 -6.17 -10.75 -2.11
N GLY A 135 -6.67 -11.97 -2.35
CA GLY A 135 -7.20 -12.37 -3.66
C GLY A 135 -8.36 -11.49 -4.11
N ALA A 136 -9.31 -11.19 -3.21
CA ALA A 136 -10.44 -10.31 -3.49
C ALA A 136 -10.00 -8.87 -3.80
N ALA A 137 -9.08 -8.31 -3.00
CA ALA A 137 -8.54 -6.97 -3.23
C ALA A 137 -7.74 -6.89 -4.55
N ALA A 138 -6.92 -7.91 -4.82
CA ALA A 138 -6.15 -8.05 -6.06
C ALA A 138 -7.06 -8.13 -7.28
N GLY A 139 -8.12 -8.94 -7.22
CA GLY A 139 -9.13 -9.05 -8.27
C GLY A 139 -9.81 -7.72 -8.53
N LEU A 140 -10.24 -7.02 -7.48
CA LEU A 140 -10.83 -5.68 -7.60
C LEU A 140 -9.86 -4.69 -8.28
N ALA A 141 -8.60 -4.65 -7.84
CA ALA A 141 -7.58 -3.79 -8.46
C ALA A 141 -7.43 -4.09 -9.95
N ALA A 142 -7.21 -5.36 -10.31
CA ALA A 142 -7.06 -5.80 -11.70
C ALA A 142 -8.29 -5.48 -12.57
N MET A 143 -9.50 -5.54 -12.00
CA MET A 143 -10.73 -5.14 -12.68
C MET A 143 -10.83 -3.62 -12.90
N THR A 144 -10.22 -2.79 -12.04
CA THR A 144 -10.19 -1.34 -12.26
C THR A 144 -9.15 -0.93 -13.29
N ASP A 145 -8.01 -1.62 -13.38
CA ASP A 145 -6.99 -1.36 -14.39
C ASP A 145 -6.03 -2.56 -14.47
N TRP A 146 -5.83 -3.11 -15.66
CA TRP A 146 -4.92 -4.24 -15.86
C TRP A 146 -3.49 -3.91 -15.43
N ALA A 147 -3.05 -2.65 -15.56
CA ALA A 147 -1.71 -2.23 -15.16
C ALA A 147 -1.50 -2.37 -13.65
N THR A 148 -2.56 -2.30 -12.85
CA THR A 148 -2.46 -2.50 -11.39
C THR A 148 -2.20 -3.95 -11.01
N ALA A 149 -2.39 -4.91 -11.93
CA ALA A 149 -1.97 -6.29 -11.73
C ALA A 149 -0.44 -6.41 -11.51
N LEU A 150 0.35 -5.44 -12.03
CA LEU A 150 1.79 -5.37 -11.75
C LEU A 150 2.09 -5.18 -10.25
N LEU A 151 1.14 -4.65 -9.46
CA LEU A 151 1.29 -4.56 -8.01
C LEU A 151 1.40 -5.93 -7.35
N LEU A 152 0.90 -7.00 -8.01
CA LEU A 152 0.91 -8.37 -7.51
C LEU A 152 2.29 -9.03 -7.59
N ILE A 153 3.25 -8.45 -8.32
CA ILE A 153 4.63 -8.94 -8.36
C ILE A 153 5.20 -9.05 -6.94
N ALA A 154 5.04 -8.00 -6.11
CA ALA A 154 5.58 -8.01 -4.75
C ALA A 154 4.91 -9.07 -3.84
N PRO A 155 3.57 -9.21 -3.82
CA PRO A 155 2.89 -10.35 -3.19
C PRO A 155 3.36 -11.72 -3.66
N ILE A 156 3.51 -11.92 -4.97
CA ILE A 156 3.97 -13.19 -5.55
C ILE A 156 5.38 -13.52 -5.06
N LEU A 157 6.31 -12.55 -5.12
CA LEU A 157 7.66 -12.72 -4.60
C LEU A 157 7.65 -13.01 -3.09
N GLY A 158 6.74 -12.39 -2.34
CA GLY A 158 6.53 -12.69 -0.92
C GLY A 158 6.08 -14.13 -0.67
N VAL A 159 5.13 -14.65 -1.46
CA VAL A 159 4.68 -16.05 -1.39
C VAL A 159 5.83 -16.99 -1.73
N VAL A 160 6.54 -16.74 -2.82
CA VAL A 160 7.69 -17.54 -3.25
C VAL A 160 8.74 -17.60 -2.14
N HIS A 161 9.05 -16.47 -1.51
CA HIS A 161 9.97 -16.44 -0.37
C HIS A 161 9.48 -17.27 0.83
N LEU A 162 8.19 -17.21 1.16
CA LEU A 162 7.59 -18.01 2.23
C LEU A 162 7.66 -19.52 1.93
N LEU A 163 7.42 -19.92 0.67
CA LEU A 163 7.52 -21.31 0.24
C LEU A 163 8.96 -21.83 0.32
N PHE A 164 9.94 -21.04 -0.15
CA PHE A 164 11.35 -21.40 -0.02
C PHE A 164 11.77 -21.54 1.44
N LYS A 165 11.31 -20.63 2.32
CA LYS A 165 11.58 -20.72 3.75
C LYS A 165 10.98 -22.00 4.35
N ALA A 166 9.71 -22.29 4.06
CA ALA A 166 9.04 -23.49 4.57
C ALA A 166 9.75 -24.78 4.09
N HIS A 167 10.19 -24.82 2.83
CA HIS A 167 10.95 -25.92 2.28
C HIS A 167 12.29 -26.12 3.01
N TYR A 168 13.03 -25.02 3.25
CA TYR A 168 14.29 -25.07 3.99
C TYR A 168 14.08 -25.55 5.43
N ASP A 169 13.10 -25.01 6.15
CA ASP A 169 12.77 -25.39 7.53
C ASP A 169 12.38 -26.88 7.63
N MET A 170 11.56 -27.37 6.69
CA MET A 170 11.23 -28.81 6.60
C MET A 170 12.46 -29.68 6.34
N THR A 171 13.36 -29.24 5.47
CA THR A 171 14.60 -29.98 5.16
C THR A 171 15.50 -30.08 6.38
N GLN A 172 15.63 -29.00 7.15
CA GLN A 172 16.39 -28.99 8.40
C GLN A 172 15.79 -29.95 9.45
N LEU A 173 14.46 -29.97 9.58
CA LEU A 173 13.77 -30.91 10.48
C LEU A 173 14.00 -32.37 10.10
N VAL A 174 13.92 -32.70 8.80
CA VAL A 174 14.20 -34.05 8.31
C VAL A 174 15.66 -34.43 8.55
N CYS A 175 16.61 -33.56 8.24
CA CYS A 175 18.03 -33.81 8.50
C CYS A 175 18.31 -34.01 10.00
N TYR A 176 17.68 -33.22 10.86
CA TYR A 176 17.82 -33.35 12.31
C TYR A 176 17.26 -34.68 12.81
N ALA A 177 16.05 -35.07 12.38
CA ALA A 177 15.43 -36.34 12.76
C ALA A 177 16.22 -37.57 12.26
N VAL A 178 16.81 -37.48 11.06
CA VAL A 178 17.69 -38.54 10.53
C VAL A 178 19.00 -38.60 11.32
N TRP A 179 19.59 -37.46 11.68
CA TRP A 179 20.86 -37.40 12.40
C TRP A 179 20.75 -37.89 13.85
N THR A 180 19.67 -37.56 14.56
CA THR A 180 19.48 -37.99 15.95
C THR A 180 19.11 -39.47 16.09
N GLY A 181 18.77 -40.17 15.00
CA GLY A 181 18.40 -41.59 15.01
C GLY A 181 17.17 -41.92 15.88
N SER A 182 16.52 -40.90 16.44
CA SER A 182 15.41 -41.00 17.37
C SER A 182 14.15 -40.53 16.65
N LEU A 183 13.28 -41.50 16.35
CA LEU A 183 11.87 -41.27 16.02
C LEU A 183 11.04 -41.06 17.30
N ASP A 184 11.68 -40.82 18.46
CA ASP A 184 10.95 -40.49 19.67
C ASP A 184 10.30 -39.13 19.44
N THR A 185 9.00 -39.18 19.19
CA THR A 185 8.17 -38.00 19.03
C THR A 185 8.45 -37.03 20.19
N PRO A 186 8.44 -35.70 19.99
CA PRO A 186 8.73 -34.69 21.03
C PRO A 186 7.81 -34.69 22.28
N GLY A 187 7.01 -35.73 22.49
CA GLY A 187 5.99 -35.85 23.53
C GLY A 187 6.52 -36.13 24.94
N ASP A 188 7.68 -36.80 25.09
CA ASP A 188 8.07 -37.34 26.40
C ASP A 188 9.12 -36.51 27.16
N ALA A 189 9.66 -35.45 26.57
CA ALA A 189 10.61 -34.53 27.23
C ALA A 189 9.91 -33.44 28.08
N ARG A 190 8.79 -33.76 28.74
CA ARG A 190 7.92 -32.78 29.42
C ARG A 190 7.86 -32.91 30.95
N ALA A 191 8.74 -33.69 31.56
CA ALA A 191 8.72 -33.94 33.00
C ALA A 191 9.76 -33.15 33.83
N ASP A 192 10.70 -32.43 33.20
CA ASP A 192 11.67 -31.57 33.89
C ASP A 192 11.19 -30.11 33.89
N GLY A 193 10.43 -29.76 34.93
CA GLY A 193 9.75 -28.46 35.08
C GLY A 193 10.63 -27.22 35.28
N SER A 194 11.73 -27.03 34.55
CA SER A 194 12.61 -25.87 34.77
C SER A 194 13.21 -25.16 33.55
N THR A 195 12.74 -25.39 32.33
CA THR A 195 13.20 -24.62 31.15
C THR A 195 12.05 -23.97 30.42
N THR A 196 11.58 -22.83 30.95
CA THR A 196 11.06 -21.77 30.09
C THR A 196 12.18 -21.33 29.16
N LEU A 197 12.34 -22.05 28.05
CA LEU A 197 13.06 -21.59 26.88
C LEU A 197 12.35 -20.32 26.43
N ASP A 198 12.85 -19.16 26.87
CA ASP A 198 12.45 -17.86 26.36
C ASP A 198 12.61 -17.90 24.85
N ALA A 199 11.49 -18.09 24.15
CA ALA A 199 11.47 -18.07 22.70
C ALA A 199 12.16 -16.77 22.26
N PRO A 200 13.25 -16.84 21.47
CA PRO A 200 14.09 -15.68 21.21
C PRO A 200 13.21 -14.55 20.68
N GLN A 201 13.06 -13.51 21.50
CA GLN A 201 12.21 -12.38 21.19
C GLN A 201 12.76 -11.78 19.89
N PRO A 202 11.94 -11.68 18.82
CA PRO A 202 12.44 -11.30 17.50
C PRO A 202 13.16 -9.96 17.60
N ASP A 203 14.48 -10.02 17.37
CA ASP A 203 15.41 -8.94 17.61
C ASP A 203 14.94 -7.67 16.88
N ALA A 204 14.96 -6.52 17.55
CA ALA A 204 14.46 -5.25 17.01
C ALA A 204 15.12 -4.89 15.66
N ARG A 205 16.33 -5.41 15.41
CA ARG A 205 17.07 -5.33 14.14
C ARG A 205 16.36 -6.01 12.97
N GLN A 206 15.61 -7.09 13.20
CA GLN A 206 14.90 -7.81 12.15
C GLN A 206 13.67 -7.02 11.63
N ARG A 207 13.05 -6.20 12.48
CA ARG A 207 11.98 -5.26 12.05
C ARG A 207 12.52 -4.15 11.16
N SER A 208 13.73 -3.64 11.44
CA SER A 208 14.39 -2.59 10.64
C SER A 208 14.76 -3.07 9.23
N ARG A 209 15.29 -4.30 9.08
CA ARG A 209 15.68 -4.85 7.77
C ARG A 209 14.50 -5.04 6.81
N ARG A 210 13.31 -5.36 7.31
CA ARG A 210 12.10 -5.52 6.48
C ARG A 210 11.62 -4.20 5.84
N GLY A 211 11.91 -3.05 6.46
CA GLY A 211 11.60 -1.74 5.90
C GLY A 211 12.41 -1.40 4.64
N GLY A 212 13.67 -1.82 4.58
CA GLY A 212 14.57 -1.50 3.46
C GLY A 212 14.15 -2.09 2.12
N TYR A 213 13.66 -3.34 2.12
CA TYR A 213 13.17 -4.01 0.89
C TYR A 213 11.94 -3.30 0.28
N LEU A 214 11.04 -2.78 1.11
CA LEU A 214 9.86 -2.05 0.64
C LEU A 214 10.23 -0.69 0.02
N VAL A 215 11.27 -0.03 0.54
CA VAL A 215 11.80 1.22 -0.03
C VAL A 215 12.45 0.95 -1.39
N TYR A 216 13.26 -0.10 -1.53
CA TYR A 216 13.91 -0.45 -2.79
C TYR A 216 12.89 -0.73 -3.91
N ILE A 217 11.86 -1.54 -3.62
CA ILE A 217 10.78 -1.83 -4.59
C ILE A 217 10.02 -0.55 -4.97
N SER A 218 9.86 0.40 -4.04
CA SER A 218 9.16 1.67 -4.31
C SER A 218 9.99 2.62 -5.19
N VAL A 219 11.31 2.66 -5.00
CA VAL A 219 12.23 3.46 -5.83
C VAL A 219 12.36 2.86 -7.23
N TYR A 220 12.46 1.53 -7.36
CA TYR A 220 12.54 0.85 -8.65
C TYR A 220 11.30 1.07 -9.52
N ASN A 221 10.10 1.01 -8.93
CA ASN A 221 8.86 1.31 -9.67
C ASN A 221 8.73 2.80 -10.05
N GLY A 222 9.39 3.70 -9.31
CA GLY A 222 9.43 5.13 -9.63
C GLY A 222 10.45 5.52 -10.71
N SER A 223 11.40 4.65 -11.04
CA SER A 223 12.53 4.96 -11.93
C SER A 223 12.36 4.47 -13.37
N TRP A 224 11.21 3.93 -13.77
CA TRP A 224 10.95 3.60 -15.18
C TRP A 224 10.92 4.89 -16.01
N ASN A 225 11.54 4.91 -17.20
CA ASN A 225 11.66 6.14 -18.01
C ASN A 225 10.50 6.34 -19.02
N ASP A 226 9.63 5.35 -19.21
CA ASP A 226 8.54 5.39 -20.20
C ASP A 226 7.23 5.97 -19.66
N TRP A 227 7.30 7.12 -18.97
CA TRP A 227 6.09 7.84 -18.52
C TRP A 227 5.37 8.57 -19.67
N HIS A 228 5.96 8.59 -20.87
CA HIS A 228 5.55 9.47 -21.97
C HIS A 228 4.75 8.77 -23.08
N GLY A 229 4.70 7.43 -23.13
CA GLY A 229 4.07 6.69 -24.24
C GLY A 229 2.54 6.74 -24.30
N SER A 230 1.86 7.09 -23.20
CA SER A 230 0.45 7.47 -23.20
C SER A 230 0.17 8.34 -21.97
N SER A 231 -0.06 9.62 -22.18
CA SER A 231 -0.12 10.66 -21.13
C SER A 231 -1.13 10.42 -20.00
N THR A 232 -2.05 9.46 -20.16
CA THR A 232 -3.04 9.05 -19.16
C THR A 232 -2.66 7.82 -18.34
N PHE A 233 -1.82 6.90 -18.85
CA PHE A 233 -1.53 5.63 -18.15
C PHE A 233 -0.43 5.77 -17.10
N SER A 234 0.62 6.55 -17.38
CA SER A 234 1.74 6.73 -16.47
C SER A 234 1.29 7.42 -15.17
N MET A 235 0.53 8.51 -15.31
CA MET A 235 -0.09 9.25 -14.22
C MET A 235 -1.01 8.39 -13.33
N ARG A 236 -1.82 7.50 -13.93
CA ARG A 236 -2.67 6.60 -13.17
C ARG A 236 -1.88 5.55 -12.38
N CYS A 237 -0.76 5.07 -12.93
CA CYS A 237 0.15 4.17 -12.22
C CYS A 237 0.76 4.87 -10.99
N LEU A 238 1.23 6.12 -11.12
CA LEU A 238 1.74 6.89 -9.98
C LEU A 238 0.72 6.99 -8.85
N THR A 239 -0.53 7.30 -9.22
CA THR A 239 -1.65 7.45 -8.28
C THR A 239 -1.94 6.13 -7.57
N SER A 240 -1.94 5.04 -8.33
CA SER A 240 -2.20 3.69 -7.83
C SER A 240 -1.11 3.19 -6.86
N LEU A 241 0.10 3.75 -6.98
CA LEU A 241 1.23 3.48 -6.10
C LEU A 241 1.27 4.36 -4.84
N ALA A 242 0.31 5.27 -4.62
CA ALA A 242 0.30 6.20 -3.49
C ALA A 242 0.49 5.50 -2.13
N ALA A 243 -0.16 4.36 -1.91
CA ALA A 243 -0.01 3.60 -0.66
C ALA A 243 1.42 3.04 -0.46
N LYS A 244 2.13 2.70 -1.54
CA LYS A 244 3.54 2.29 -1.48
C LYS A 244 4.45 3.49 -1.25
N TYR A 245 4.23 4.61 -1.94
CA TYR A 245 5.01 5.84 -1.72
C TYR A 245 4.88 6.37 -0.30
N ALA A 246 3.71 6.22 0.33
CA ALA A 246 3.51 6.60 1.72
C ALA A 246 4.46 5.86 2.68
N LEU A 247 4.82 4.61 2.38
CA LEU A 247 5.82 3.86 3.18
C LEU A 247 7.21 4.48 3.07
N GLY A 248 7.64 4.83 1.86
CA GLY A 248 8.94 5.46 1.63
C GLY A 248 9.02 6.87 2.23
N LEU A 249 7.97 7.68 2.05
CA LEU A 249 7.88 9.03 2.60
C LEU A 249 7.76 9.02 4.13
N ALA A 250 7.06 8.04 4.71
CA ALA A 250 7.03 7.87 6.16
C ALA A 250 8.41 7.47 6.71
N ALA A 251 9.17 6.64 6.00
CA ALA A 251 10.54 6.30 6.37
C ALA A 251 11.45 7.54 6.39
N LEU A 252 11.35 8.36 5.34
CA LEU A 252 12.08 9.62 5.24
C LEU A 252 11.69 10.60 6.36
N ALA A 253 10.38 10.77 6.60
CA ALA A 253 9.86 11.62 7.67
C ALA A 253 10.34 11.15 9.04
N GLU A 254 10.31 9.85 9.33
CA GLU A 254 10.83 9.27 10.57
C GLU A 254 12.32 9.56 10.75
N ALA A 255 13.12 9.41 9.68
CA ALA A 255 14.54 9.71 9.72
C ALA A 255 14.81 11.19 10.00
N LEU A 256 14.04 12.10 9.39
CA LEU A 256 14.15 13.54 9.62
C LEU A 256 13.72 13.94 11.04
N ILE A 257 12.62 13.36 11.54
CA ILE A 257 12.14 13.58 12.91
C ILE A 257 13.22 13.14 13.91
N ARG A 258 13.76 11.92 13.75
CA ARG A 258 14.84 11.43 14.61
C ARG A 258 16.07 12.33 14.56
N ARG A 259 16.51 12.74 13.37
CA ARG A 259 17.63 13.67 13.21
C ARG A 259 17.38 15.00 13.91
N ARG A 260 16.18 15.58 13.81
CA ARG A 260 15.82 16.82 14.52
C ARG A 260 15.89 16.66 16.02
N HIS A 261 15.41 15.54 16.57
CA HIS A 261 15.54 15.26 18.00
C HIS A 261 16.99 15.01 18.43
N THR A 262 17.81 14.35 17.60
CA THR A 262 19.24 14.20 17.85
C THR A 262 19.94 15.55 17.86
N LEU A 263 19.65 16.42 16.89
CA LEU A 263 20.20 17.78 16.85
C LEU A 263 19.75 18.59 18.08
N ALA A 264 18.46 18.56 18.43
CA ALA A 264 17.96 19.24 19.62
C ALA A 264 18.60 18.69 20.93
N MET A 265 18.79 17.38 21.05
CA MET A 265 19.48 16.76 22.19
C MET A 265 20.95 17.17 22.23
N LEU A 266 21.67 17.12 21.10
CA LEU A 266 23.07 17.58 21.02
C LEU A 266 23.19 19.05 21.40
N PHE A 267 22.29 19.92 20.91
CA PHE A 267 22.24 21.33 21.32
C PHE A 267 21.98 21.47 22.82
N SER A 268 21.06 20.69 23.41
CA SER A 268 20.78 20.75 24.84
C SER A 268 21.95 20.26 25.71
N VAL A 269 22.68 19.23 25.26
CA VAL A 269 23.88 18.71 25.94
C VAL A 269 25.02 19.71 25.86
N VAL A 270 25.27 20.28 24.67
CA VAL A 270 26.28 21.33 24.49
C VAL A 270 25.94 22.56 25.34
N ALA A 271 24.69 23.01 25.32
CA ALA A 271 24.23 24.12 26.16
C ALA A 271 24.42 23.82 27.65
N GLY A 272 24.08 22.60 28.11
CA GLY A 272 24.30 22.16 29.49
C GLY A 272 25.77 22.13 29.90
N VAL A 273 26.66 21.62 29.03
CA VAL A 273 28.11 21.60 29.27
C VAL A 273 28.68 23.03 29.32
N CYS A 274 28.25 23.92 28.44
CA CYS A 274 28.66 25.32 28.45
C CYS A 274 28.23 26.06 29.73
N VAL A 275 27.01 25.81 30.23
CA VAL A 275 26.52 26.40 31.49
C VAL A 275 27.29 25.88 32.70
N ASN A 276 27.62 24.59 32.73
CA ASN A 276 28.38 24.00 33.83
C ASN A 276 29.84 24.48 33.86
N ALA A 277 30.48 24.63 32.69
CA ALA A 277 31.81 25.21 32.57
C ALA A 277 31.86 26.68 33.03
N ALA A 278 30.81 27.45 32.75
CA ALA A 278 30.71 28.84 33.22
C ALA A 278 30.50 28.95 34.74
N CYS A 279 29.85 27.96 35.38
CA CYS A 279 29.69 27.92 36.83
C CYS A 279 30.95 27.46 37.57
N SER A 280 31.81 26.65 36.94
CA SER A 280 33.07 26.15 37.54
C SER A 280 34.17 27.22 37.68
N GLN A 281 34.02 28.40 37.06
CA GLN A 281 35.01 29.49 37.10
C GLN A 281 34.68 30.58 38.13
N ARG A 282 33.69 30.35 39.00
CA ARG A 282 33.40 31.19 40.17
C ARG A 282 33.77 30.43 41.44
#